data_AF-A0A976HKM3-F1
#
_entry.id   AF-A0A976HKM3-F1
#
_cell.length_a   1.000
_cell.length_b   1.000
_cell.length_c   1.000
_cell.angle_alpha   90.00
_cell.angle_beta   90.00
_cell.angle_gamma   90.00
#
_symmetry.space_group_name_H-M   'P 1'
#
loop_
_entity.id
_entity.type
_entity.pdbx_description
1 polymer ?
#
loop_
_entity_poly.entity_id
_entity_poly.type
_entity_poly.pdbx_seq_one_letter_code
_entity_poly.pdbx_strand_id
1 'polypeptide(L)'
;IARRLDTLGAITRGQRQTGGQGLFRPEDNLESPYARDALRQLYRRIYRGDVAGCSLGAFEDATGLSLTDDNGLKDDLPPITTFLNRLLALTIDMQAVLFAAFEELLDQRIEGAIAAGIYDLGLETLRAESFRVTDARVIYTHPGSGAETQLLTIAEKRRNTPTSLADALDWLDDPKARLLLNSRSGRAAVQVPATSLMLDDGTIEPRLRLIRPTEASTVPARMMDDTHWLEADRAAFAAAWTAELAEVPEFSESTLHIVAGLLLPIWKQLPQDETRVYRLQTDDGQRIIGRRVSPAWVATTLADDAPKLTPAQVHALVLEGKTVVRVAEGMELHRSRVMGVNRIELSGFTEAQKDRLKADGFFSEIISWKLRLFCPADASGIAVLDHLLARFPIKGLHARKGC
;
A
#
# COMPACT_ATOMS: atom_id res chain seq x y z
N ILE A 1 5.50 20.86 -3.14
CA ILE A 1 5.91 20.49 -1.76
C ILE A 1 7.37 20.04 -1.76
N ALA A 2 7.74 18.92 -2.42
CA ALA A 2 9.13 18.52 -2.65
C ALA A 2 10.03 19.62 -3.26
N ARG A 3 9.54 20.32 -4.30
CA ARG A 3 10.28 21.42 -4.96
C ARG A 3 10.51 22.68 -4.12
N ARG A 4 9.76 22.87 -3.01
CA ARG A 4 9.95 23.99 -2.05
C ARG A 4 10.85 23.58 -0.88
N LEU A 5 10.80 22.30 -0.47
CA LEU A 5 11.77 21.69 0.44
C LEU A 5 13.18 21.69 -0.17
N ASP A 6 13.31 21.45 -1.48
CA ASP A 6 14.56 21.63 -2.24
C ASP A 6 15.13 23.04 -2.12
N THR A 7 14.25 24.06 -2.14
CA THR A 7 14.68 25.47 -2.12
C THR A 7 15.15 25.88 -0.72
N LEU A 8 14.56 25.34 0.33
CA LEU A 8 14.92 25.62 1.72
C LEU A 8 16.22 24.91 2.14
N GLY A 9 16.42 23.66 1.73
CA GLY A 9 17.67 22.93 1.96
C GLY A 9 18.86 23.47 1.16
N ALA A 10 18.61 24.14 0.04
CA ALA A 10 19.63 24.79 -0.79
C ALA A 10 20.06 26.19 -0.27
N ILE A 11 19.18 26.90 0.46
CA ILE A 11 19.45 28.27 0.93
C ILE A 11 20.22 28.30 2.27
N THR A 12 20.14 27.26 3.10
CA THR A 12 20.85 27.19 4.39
C THR A 12 22.29 26.66 4.29
N ARG A 13 22.66 25.98 3.19
CA ARG A 13 23.98 25.35 3.00
C ARG A 13 24.82 26.07 1.96
N GLY A 14 25.26 27.28 2.30
CA GLY A 14 26.34 27.96 1.59
C GLY A 14 27.65 27.19 1.70
N GLN A 15 28.13 26.67 0.56
CA GLN A 15 29.48 26.20 0.27
C GLN A 15 30.13 25.20 1.24
N ARG A 16 30.08 23.92 0.86
CA ARG A 16 31.28 23.17 0.44
C ARG A 16 30.88 22.02 -0.47
N GLN A 17 31.29 22.15 -1.73
CA GLN A 17 31.22 21.09 -2.74
C GLN A 17 32.24 20.00 -2.42
N THR A 18 31.84 18.74 -2.52
CA THR A 18 32.55 17.71 -3.31
C THR A 18 31.67 16.47 -3.49
N GLY A 19 31.21 16.26 -4.73
CA GLY A 19 30.94 14.93 -5.32
C GLY A 19 29.69 14.17 -4.88
N GLY A 20 28.56 14.38 -5.57
CA GLY A 20 27.41 13.47 -5.53
C GLY A 20 26.05 14.15 -5.63
N GLN A 21 25.67 14.58 -6.83
CA GLN A 21 24.33 15.08 -7.14
C GLN A 21 23.28 13.96 -7.05
N GLY A 22 22.26 14.15 -6.21
CA GLY A 22 21.14 13.22 -6.07
C GLY A 22 20.21 13.64 -4.96
N LEU A 23 19.30 14.55 -5.29
CA LEU A 23 18.14 14.96 -4.50
C LEU A 23 17.34 13.72 -4.08
N PHE A 24 17.07 13.59 -2.78
CA PHE A 24 16.60 12.41 -2.02
C PHE A 24 17.71 11.46 -1.56
N ARG A 25 18.14 11.65 -0.30
CA ARG A 25 18.97 10.69 0.43
C ARG A 25 18.09 9.53 0.89
N PRO A 26 18.64 8.31 1.02
CA PRO A 26 17.90 7.16 1.54
C PRO A 26 17.36 7.35 2.98
N GLU A 27 17.87 8.35 3.69
CA GLU A 27 17.45 8.83 5.01
C GLU A 27 16.10 9.59 4.99
N ASP A 28 15.63 10.04 3.82
CA ASP A 28 14.41 10.85 3.67
C ASP A 28 13.09 10.04 3.75
N ASN A 29 13.14 8.79 4.22
CA ASN A 29 11.94 7.99 4.50
C ASN A 29 11.27 8.46 5.81
N LEU A 30 10.60 9.61 5.72
CA LEU A 30 9.91 10.30 6.81
C LEU A 30 8.67 9.54 7.33
N GLU A 31 8.35 8.36 6.80
CA GLU A 31 7.29 7.50 7.34
C GLU A 31 7.82 6.21 7.96
N SER A 32 9.13 6.03 8.02
CA SER A 32 9.78 4.89 8.69
C SER A 32 9.42 4.83 10.18
N PRO A 33 9.48 3.65 10.82
CA PRO A 33 9.39 3.53 12.28
C PRO A 33 10.37 4.47 13.00
N TYR A 34 11.57 4.65 12.45
CA TYR A 34 12.59 5.56 12.99
C TYR A 34 12.14 7.03 12.95
N ALA A 35 11.53 7.48 11.86
CA ALA A 35 10.99 8.84 11.73
C ALA A 35 9.81 9.10 12.67
N ARG A 36 8.93 8.10 12.89
CA ARG A 36 7.84 8.20 13.86
C ARG A 36 8.36 8.31 15.29
N ASP A 37 9.39 7.53 15.63
CA ASP A 37 10.02 7.57 16.95
C ASP A 37 10.79 8.88 17.17
N ALA A 38 11.52 9.35 16.16
CA ALA A 38 12.20 10.65 16.17
C ALA A 38 11.20 11.80 16.38
N LEU A 39 10.04 11.77 15.71
CA LEU A 39 8.99 12.78 15.87
C LEU A 39 8.39 12.77 17.29
N ARG A 40 8.08 11.59 17.84
CA ARG A 40 7.61 11.49 19.23
C ARG A 40 8.63 12.05 20.21
N GLN A 41 9.91 11.85 19.94
CA GLN A 41 10.98 12.39 20.76
C GLN A 41 11.14 13.91 20.60
N LEU A 42 10.93 14.44 19.39
CA LEU A 42 10.89 15.88 19.14
C LEU A 42 9.77 16.55 19.96
N TYR A 43 8.55 16.00 19.95
CA TYR A 43 7.45 16.54 20.76
C TYR A 43 7.75 16.56 22.25
N ARG A 44 8.41 15.52 22.76
CA ARG A 44 8.87 15.49 24.16
C ARG A 44 9.92 16.55 24.45
N ARG A 45 10.87 16.80 23.54
CA ARG A 45 11.86 17.87 23.68
C ARG A 45 11.21 19.26 23.65
N ILE A 46 10.24 19.48 22.74
CA ILE A 46 9.48 20.74 22.67
C ILE A 46 8.71 20.98 23.98
N TYR A 47 8.01 19.95 24.48
CA TYR A 47 7.27 20.03 25.74
C TYR A 47 8.16 20.36 26.95
N ARG A 48 9.39 19.83 26.98
CA ARG A 48 10.38 20.12 28.04
C ARG A 48 11.10 21.45 27.88
N GLY A 49 10.97 22.11 26.73
CA GLY A 49 11.69 23.35 26.42
C GLY A 49 13.14 23.13 25.95
N ASP A 50 13.48 21.92 25.52
CA ASP A 50 14.84 21.53 25.12
C ASP A 50 15.16 21.90 23.66
N VAL A 51 14.21 22.47 22.91
CA VAL A 51 14.40 22.91 21.52
C VAL A 51 14.71 24.41 21.50
N ALA A 52 15.99 24.73 21.35
CA ALA A 52 16.44 26.12 21.23
C ALA A 52 15.77 26.81 20.03
N GLY A 53 15.14 27.96 20.26
CA GLY A 53 14.45 28.73 19.21
C GLY A 53 12.99 28.34 18.98
N CYS A 54 12.44 27.34 19.70
CA CYS A 54 11.02 26.99 19.62
C CYS A 54 10.48 26.55 21.00
N SER A 55 9.72 27.42 21.67
CA SER A 55 8.99 27.04 22.88
C SER A 55 7.72 26.24 22.54
N LEU A 56 7.15 25.55 23.53
CA LEU A 56 5.89 24.83 23.37
C LEU A 56 4.76 25.74 22.86
N GLY A 57 4.56 26.91 23.48
CA GLY A 57 3.53 27.86 23.05
C GLY A 57 3.77 28.36 21.62
N ALA A 58 5.01 28.72 21.29
CA ALA A 58 5.36 29.16 19.93
C ALA A 58 5.14 28.06 18.89
N PHE A 59 5.38 26.80 19.25
CA PHE A 59 5.12 25.65 18.38
C PHE A 59 3.62 25.47 18.13
N GLU A 60 2.81 25.43 19.17
CA GLU A 60 1.37 25.20 19.07
C GLU A 60 0.67 26.35 18.34
N ASP A 61 1.05 27.60 18.64
CA ASP A 61 0.52 28.80 17.98
C ASP A 61 0.83 28.80 16.48
N ALA A 62 2.06 28.42 16.11
CA ALA A 62 2.51 28.47 14.72
C ALA A 62 1.98 27.28 13.90
N THR A 63 1.86 26.10 14.50
CA THR A 63 1.44 24.87 13.78
C THR A 63 -0.05 24.58 13.87
N GLY A 64 -0.75 25.15 14.86
CA GLY A 64 -2.12 24.80 15.20
C GLY A 64 -2.27 23.36 15.73
N LEU A 65 -1.17 22.72 16.12
CA LEU A 65 -1.17 21.42 16.79
C LEU A 65 -1.29 21.62 18.29
N SER A 66 -1.98 20.69 18.95
CA SER A 66 -2.05 20.66 20.40
C SER A 66 -1.36 19.40 20.89
N LEU A 67 -0.25 19.58 21.58
CA LEU A 67 0.59 18.54 22.18
C LEU A 67 0.18 18.28 23.63
N THR A 68 -0.48 19.22 24.30
CA THR A 68 -0.88 19.10 25.71
C THR A 68 -2.38 19.01 25.94
N ASP A 69 -2.76 18.41 27.06
CA ASP A 69 -4.09 18.41 27.66
C ASP A 69 -4.02 18.80 29.14
N ASP A 70 -5.13 18.69 29.87
CA ASP A 70 -5.25 19.05 31.28
C ASP A 70 -4.30 18.26 32.21
N ASN A 71 -3.73 17.14 31.75
CA ASN A 71 -2.84 16.26 32.50
C ASN A 71 -1.37 16.32 32.04
N GLY A 72 -1.04 17.14 31.03
CA GLY A 72 0.33 17.29 30.52
C GLY A 72 0.45 16.93 29.03
N LEU A 73 1.51 16.23 28.63
CA LEU A 73 1.69 15.80 27.24
C LEU A 73 0.69 14.70 26.88
N LYS A 74 -0.02 14.86 25.76
CA LYS A 74 -1.00 13.87 25.27
C LYS A 74 -0.37 12.52 24.96
N ASP A 75 -1.12 11.46 25.21
CA ASP A 75 -0.77 10.10 24.77
C ASP A 75 -0.93 9.92 23.26
N ASP A 76 -2.00 10.48 22.69
CA ASP A 76 -2.25 10.50 21.24
C ASP A 76 -1.67 11.76 20.60
N LEU A 77 -0.40 11.67 20.24
CA LEU A 77 0.34 12.77 19.60
C LEU A 77 0.10 12.80 18.08
N PRO A 78 0.11 13.99 17.45
CA PRO A 78 -0.13 14.12 16.03
C PRO A 78 0.81 13.24 15.18
N PRO A 79 0.30 12.50 14.18
CA PRO A 79 1.14 11.64 13.36
C PRO A 79 2.03 12.46 12.41
N ILE A 80 3.09 11.83 11.90
CA ILE A 80 4.11 12.48 11.05
C ILE A 80 3.54 13.17 9.82
N THR A 81 2.49 12.61 9.23
CA THR A 81 1.77 13.23 8.11
C THR A 81 1.14 14.56 8.51
N THR A 82 0.57 14.65 9.71
CA THR A 82 -0.02 15.89 10.23
C THR A 82 1.07 16.90 10.57
N PHE A 83 2.14 16.46 11.21
CA PHE A 83 3.31 17.30 11.50
C PHE A 83 3.88 17.96 10.25
N LEU A 84 4.20 17.17 9.21
CA LEU A 84 4.78 17.67 7.96
C LEU A 84 3.83 18.65 7.26
N ASN A 85 2.53 18.37 7.25
CA ASN A 85 1.53 19.26 6.66
C ASN A 85 1.44 20.61 7.39
N ARG A 86 1.68 20.66 8.70
CA ARG A 86 1.72 21.92 9.46
C ARG A 86 3.05 22.65 9.34
N LEU A 87 4.15 21.90 9.31
CA LEU A 87 5.51 22.41 9.17
C LEU A 87 5.66 23.26 7.90
N LEU A 88 5.03 22.83 6.80
CA LEU A 88 5.05 23.52 5.50
C LEU A 88 4.37 24.90 5.49
N ALA A 89 3.57 25.22 6.50
CA ALA A 89 2.89 26.50 6.65
C ALA A 89 3.64 27.50 7.54
N LEU A 90 4.76 27.09 8.16
CA LEU A 90 5.55 27.91 9.07
C LEU A 90 6.49 28.90 8.35
N THR A 91 7.00 29.87 9.11
CA THR A 91 8.08 30.76 8.65
C THR A 91 9.37 29.98 8.39
N ILE A 92 10.22 30.49 7.49
CA ILE A 92 11.49 29.85 7.11
C ILE A 92 12.37 29.58 8.34
N ASP A 93 12.45 30.54 9.26
CA ASP A 93 13.25 30.41 10.47
C ASP A 93 12.72 29.31 11.40
N MET A 94 11.40 29.24 11.59
CA MET A 94 10.77 28.21 12.43
C MET A 94 10.86 26.81 11.79
N GLN A 95 10.75 26.73 10.47
CA GLN A 95 11.01 25.49 9.73
C GLN A 95 12.44 25.02 9.95
N ALA A 96 13.42 25.91 9.82
CA ALA A 96 14.83 25.56 9.99
C ALA A 96 15.13 25.02 11.40
N VAL A 97 14.58 25.65 12.44
CA VAL A 97 14.73 25.19 13.84
C VAL A 97 14.12 23.81 14.05
N LEU A 98 12.88 23.60 13.61
CA LEU A 98 12.17 22.33 13.83
C LEU A 98 12.72 21.18 12.97
N PHE A 99 13.14 21.46 11.73
CA PHE A 99 13.78 20.47 10.87
C PHE A 99 15.15 20.07 11.39
N ALA A 100 16.00 21.01 11.80
CA ALA A 100 17.31 20.68 12.33
C ALA A 100 17.21 19.79 13.60
N ALA A 101 16.29 20.12 14.50
CA ALA A 101 16.05 19.32 15.71
C ALA A 101 15.47 17.93 15.39
N PHE A 102 14.63 17.82 14.35
CA PHE A 102 14.08 16.55 13.90
C PHE A 102 15.13 15.66 13.20
N GLU A 103 15.93 16.24 12.31
CA GLU A 103 17.01 15.55 11.58
C GLU A 103 18.03 14.96 12.56
N GLU A 104 18.47 15.73 13.56
CA GLU A 104 19.40 15.24 14.58
C GLU A 104 18.86 13.99 15.32
N LEU A 105 17.57 14.00 15.67
CA LEU A 105 16.91 12.88 16.33
C LEU A 105 16.74 11.67 15.41
N LEU A 106 16.48 11.92 14.12
CA LEU A 106 16.34 10.88 13.12
C LEU A 106 17.68 10.17 12.87
N ASP A 107 18.76 10.94 12.69
CA ASP A 107 20.12 10.42 12.49
C ASP A 107 20.54 9.53 13.67
N GLN A 108 20.31 9.97 14.90
CA GLN A 108 20.60 9.18 16.11
C GLN A 108 19.83 7.85 16.15
N ARG A 109 18.58 7.83 15.66
CA ARG A 109 17.76 6.61 15.61
C ARG A 109 18.24 5.65 14.52
N ILE A 110 18.62 6.19 13.37
CA ILE A 110 19.16 5.44 12.25
C ILE A 110 20.50 4.80 12.64
N GLU A 111 21.44 5.57 13.17
CA GLU A 111 22.74 5.07 13.63
C GLU A 111 22.58 3.96 14.67
N GLY A 112 21.67 4.13 15.64
CA GLY A 112 21.37 3.10 16.64
C GLY A 112 20.79 1.81 16.03
N ALA A 113 19.90 1.94 15.05
CA ALA A 113 19.31 0.78 14.36
C ALA A 113 20.34 0.04 13.48
N ILE A 114 21.25 0.77 12.84
CA ILE A 114 22.36 0.22 12.05
C ILE A 114 23.31 -0.55 12.96
N ALA A 115 23.71 0.03 14.09
CA ALA A 115 24.59 -0.61 15.07
C ALA A 115 23.98 -1.90 15.66
N ALA A 116 22.66 -1.93 15.80
CA ALA A 116 21.91 -3.10 16.29
C ALA A 116 21.58 -4.13 15.17
N GLY A 117 21.93 -3.87 13.91
CA GLY A 117 21.68 -4.78 12.79
C GLY A 117 20.20 -4.93 12.40
N ILE A 118 19.34 -4.00 12.84
CA ILE A 118 17.87 -4.03 12.64
C ILE A 118 17.37 -2.88 11.76
N TYR A 119 18.27 -2.22 11.03
CA TYR A 119 17.92 -1.10 10.16
C TYR A 119 17.27 -1.58 8.85
N ASP A 120 16.00 -1.24 8.65
CA ASP A 120 15.22 -1.56 7.44
C ASP A 120 14.74 -0.27 6.74
N LEU A 121 15.26 -0.03 5.54
CA LEU A 121 15.24 1.28 4.86
C LEU A 121 13.89 1.66 4.25
N GLY A 122 12.94 0.74 4.11
CA GLY A 122 11.61 1.01 3.51
C GLY A 122 11.60 1.52 2.06
N LEU A 123 12.77 1.61 1.41
CA LEU A 123 12.96 1.92 -0.02
C LEU A 123 13.85 0.81 -0.61
N GLU A 124 13.20 -0.19 -1.20
CA GLU A 124 13.91 -1.33 -1.76
C GLU A 124 14.36 -0.98 -3.19
N THR A 125 15.67 -1.03 -3.44
CA THR A 125 16.18 -0.90 -4.80
C THR A 125 16.11 -2.27 -5.44
N LEU A 126 15.18 -2.43 -6.39
CA LEU A 126 15.04 -3.69 -7.10
C LEU A 126 16.27 -3.89 -7.98
N ARG A 127 16.85 -5.09 -7.86
CA ARG A 127 17.98 -5.54 -8.67
C ARG A 127 17.52 -6.76 -9.48
N ALA A 128 17.76 -6.69 -10.76
CA ALA A 128 17.50 -7.75 -11.72
C ALA A 128 18.54 -7.63 -12.85
N GLU A 129 18.59 -8.64 -13.72
CA GLU A 129 19.47 -8.63 -14.90
C GLU A 129 18.96 -7.66 -15.97
N SER A 130 17.65 -7.42 -16.00
CA SER A 130 17.03 -6.44 -16.90
C SER A 130 15.67 -5.98 -16.35
N PHE A 131 15.39 -4.69 -16.56
CA PHE A 131 14.08 -4.08 -16.36
C PHE A 131 13.68 -3.34 -17.63
N ARG A 132 12.56 -3.72 -18.24
CA ARG A 132 12.03 -3.08 -19.45
C ARG A 132 10.60 -2.64 -19.24
N VAL A 133 10.32 -1.35 -19.43
CA VAL A 133 8.94 -0.85 -19.46
C VAL A 133 8.28 -1.36 -20.73
N THR A 134 7.23 -2.17 -20.56
CA THR A 134 6.46 -2.78 -21.65
C THR A 134 5.17 -2.04 -21.95
N ASP A 135 4.60 -1.37 -20.94
CA ASP A 135 3.42 -0.52 -21.07
C ASP A 135 3.47 0.61 -20.05
N ALA A 136 2.93 1.77 -20.42
CA ALA A 136 2.84 2.95 -19.57
C ALA A 136 1.52 3.67 -19.82
N ARG A 137 0.69 3.76 -18.78
CA ARG A 137 -0.67 4.30 -18.88
C ARG A 137 -0.93 5.36 -17.82
N VAL A 138 -1.39 6.53 -18.26
CA VAL A 138 -1.78 7.61 -17.34
C VAL A 138 -3.07 7.20 -16.62
N ILE A 139 -3.02 7.18 -15.28
CA ILE A 139 -4.16 6.85 -14.41
C ILE A 139 -4.70 8.08 -13.66
N TYR A 140 -3.92 9.16 -13.61
CA TYR A 140 -4.34 10.43 -13.03
C TYR A 140 -3.53 11.59 -13.61
N THR A 141 -4.20 12.72 -13.81
CA THR A 141 -3.56 13.99 -14.20
C THR A 141 -3.98 15.07 -13.22
N HIS A 142 -3.02 15.73 -12.59
CA HIS A 142 -3.29 16.75 -11.59
C HIS A 142 -3.84 18.04 -12.25
N PRO A 143 -5.05 18.50 -11.89
CA PRO A 143 -5.74 19.58 -12.61
C PRO A 143 -5.05 20.95 -12.52
N GLY A 144 -4.23 21.18 -11.48
CA GLY A 144 -3.53 22.44 -11.30
C GLY A 144 -2.11 22.49 -11.88
N SER A 145 -1.46 21.33 -12.11
CA SER A 145 -0.06 21.29 -12.53
C SER A 145 0.19 20.50 -13.81
N GLY A 146 -0.82 19.79 -14.32
CA GLY A 146 -0.69 18.87 -15.45
C GLY A 146 0.19 17.66 -15.16
N ALA A 147 0.69 17.50 -13.93
CA ALA A 147 1.56 16.37 -13.58
C ALA A 147 0.78 15.06 -13.63
N GLU A 148 1.36 14.05 -14.26
CA GLU A 148 0.75 12.76 -14.45
C GLU A 148 1.19 11.74 -13.40
N THR A 149 0.29 10.81 -13.13
CA THR A 149 0.56 9.56 -12.43
C THR A 149 0.32 8.43 -13.42
N GLN A 150 1.33 7.60 -13.61
CA GLN A 150 1.33 6.53 -14.60
C GLN A 150 1.40 5.18 -13.91
N LEU A 151 0.62 4.24 -14.40
CA LEU A 151 0.80 2.83 -14.13
C LEU A 151 1.75 2.27 -15.20
N LEU A 152 2.88 1.73 -14.75
CA LEU A 152 3.90 1.12 -15.59
C LEU A 152 3.82 -0.40 -15.44
N THR A 153 3.85 -1.11 -16.57
CA THR A 153 4.03 -2.56 -16.62
C THR A 153 5.47 -2.84 -17.04
N ILE A 154 6.22 -3.50 -16.18
CA ILE A 154 7.66 -3.68 -16.32
C ILE A 154 7.96 -5.18 -16.40
N ALA A 155 8.58 -5.60 -17.49
CA ALA A 155 9.16 -6.93 -17.60
C ALA A 155 10.48 -6.95 -16.82
N GLU A 156 10.56 -7.86 -15.86
CA GLU A 156 11.74 -8.11 -15.04
C GLU A 156 12.36 -9.43 -15.46
N LYS A 157 13.66 -9.44 -15.73
CA LYS A 157 14.44 -10.66 -15.98
C LYS A 157 15.40 -10.91 -14.83
N ARG A 158 15.28 -12.03 -14.13
CA ARG A 158 16.20 -12.44 -13.06
C ARG A 158 16.93 -13.71 -13.44
N ARG A 159 18.21 -13.79 -13.07
CA ARG A 159 18.99 -15.03 -13.14
C ARG A 159 18.48 -15.99 -12.07
N ASN A 160 18.21 -17.23 -12.45
CA ASN A 160 17.85 -18.26 -11.49
C ASN A 160 19.11 -18.77 -10.78
N THR A 161 19.04 -18.86 -9.46
CA THR A 161 20.12 -19.39 -8.61
C THR A 161 19.60 -20.61 -7.87
N PRO A 162 19.41 -21.75 -8.57
CA PRO A 162 18.87 -22.94 -7.92
C PRO A 162 19.87 -23.51 -6.92
N THR A 163 19.37 -24.10 -5.84
CA THR A 163 20.17 -24.83 -4.86
C THR A 163 20.81 -26.05 -5.52
N SER A 164 22.14 -26.13 -5.48
CA SER A 164 22.87 -27.24 -6.08
C SER A 164 22.55 -28.54 -5.35
N LEU A 165 22.79 -29.70 -6.00
CA LEU A 165 22.63 -30.99 -5.34
C LEU A 165 23.52 -31.12 -4.10
N ALA A 166 24.73 -30.56 -4.13
CA ALA A 166 25.63 -30.56 -2.98
C ALA A 166 25.02 -29.79 -1.80
N ASP A 167 24.62 -28.54 -2.04
CA ASP A 167 23.99 -27.69 -1.01
C ASP A 167 22.67 -28.29 -0.49
N ALA A 168 21.92 -28.99 -1.36
CA ALA A 168 20.71 -29.70 -0.95
C ALA A 168 21.00 -30.86 0.00
N LEU A 169 22.09 -31.59 -0.24
CA LEU A 169 22.51 -32.71 0.59
C LEU A 169 23.14 -32.26 1.92
N ASP A 170 23.74 -31.07 1.97
CA ASP A 170 24.30 -30.50 3.20
C ASP A 170 23.23 -30.28 4.29
N TRP A 171 21.95 -30.13 3.92
CA TRP A 171 20.84 -30.09 4.87
C TRP A 171 20.70 -31.37 5.70
N LEU A 172 21.26 -32.50 5.26
CA LEU A 172 21.26 -33.76 6.02
C LEU A 172 22.18 -33.73 7.25
N ASP A 173 22.97 -32.66 7.43
CA ASP A 173 23.68 -32.41 8.69
C ASP A 173 22.68 -32.24 9.86
N ASP A 174 21.44 -31.83 9.60
CA ASP A 174 20.34 -31.92 10.57
C ASP A 174 19.78 -33.35 10.62
N PRO A 175 19.84 -34.06 11.77
CA PRO A 175 19.28 -35.40 11.91
C PRO A 175 17.77 -35.51 11.63
N LYS A 176 17.04 -34.39 11.65
CA LYS A 176 15.61 -34.31 11.35
C LYS A 176 15.31 -34.04 9.88
N ALA A 177 16.32 -33.79 9.05
CA ALA A 177 16.13 -33.62 7.62
C ALA A 177 15.77 -34.95 6.94
N ARG A 178 14.95 -34.90 5.89
CA ARG A 178 14.55 -36.07 5.10
C ARG A 178 14.60 -35.75 3.61
N LEU A 179 15.07 -36.71 2.82
CA LEU A 179 15.01 -36.64 1.36
C LEU A 179 13.66 -37.21 0.91
N LEU A 180 12.94 -36.46 0.09
CA LEU A 180 11.61 -36.83 -0.36
C LEU A 180 11.53 -36.89 -1.89
N LEU A 181 10.70 -37.81 -2.38
CA LEU A 181 10.23 -37.86 -3.75
C LEU A 181 8.71 -37.81 -3.80
N ASN A 182 8.16 -37.01 -4.71
CA ASN A 182 6.73 -36.98 -4.94
C ASN A 182 6.35 -38.13 -5.88
N SER A 183 5.56 -39.08 -5.39
CA SER A 183 5.13 -40.26 -6.15
C SER A 183 4.30 -39.95 -7.39
N ARG A 184 3.63 -38.78 -7.47
CA ARG A 184 2.85 -38.38 -8.65
C ARG A 184 3.65 -37.59 -9.68
N SER A 185 4.49 -36.66 -9.23
CA SER A 185 5.21 -35.75 -10.12
C SER A 185 6.67 -36.17 -10.38
N GLY A 186 7.20 -37.13 -9.64
CA GLY A 186 8.60 -37.56 -9.71
C GLY A 186 9.60 -36.52 -9.18
N ARG A 187 9.13 -35.39 -8.63
CA ARG A 187 9.97 -34.28 -8.16
C ARG A 187 10.58 -34.56 -6.79
N ALA A 188 11.75 -33.98 -6.55
CA ALA A 188 12.47 -34.12 -5.29
C ALA A 188 12.26 -32.90 -4.36
N ALA A 189 12.36 -33.13 -3.06
CA ALA A 189 12.39 -32.09 -2.03
C ALA A 189 13.21 -32.53 -0.82
N VAL A 190 13.91 -31.61 -0.18
CA VAL A 190 14.49 -31.81 1.16
C VAL A 190 13.49 -31.27 2.18
N GLN A 191 13.07 -32.11 3.12
CA GLN A 191 12.26 -31.69 4.25
C GLN A 191 13.16 -31.37 5.43
N VAL A 192 12.96 -30.20 6.04
CA VAL A 192 13.61 -29.80 7.30
C VAL A 192 12.59 -29.21 8.29
N PRO A 193 12.85 -29.24 9.60
CA PRO A 193 12.00 -28.55 10.57
C PRO A 193 11.90 -27.05 10.28
N ALA A 194 10.73 -26.46 10.50
CA ALA A 194 10.53 -25.01 10.46
C ALA A 194 10.06 -24.50 11.82
N THR A 195 10.20 -23.20 12.05
CA THR A 195 9.67 -22.54 13.25
C THR A 195 8.17 -22.81 13.38
N SER A 196 7.76 -23.35 14.53
CA SER A 196 6.36 -23.63 14.83
C SER A 196 5.54 -22.34 14.89
N LEU A 197 4.25 -22.45 14.55
CA LEU A 197 3.30 -21.33 14.62
C LEU A 197 2.43 -21.49 15.86
N MET A 198 2.35 -20.45 16.70
CA MET A 198 1.36 -20.41 17.79
C MET A 198 0.03 -19.90 17.22
N LEU A 199 -1.03 -20.69 17.37
CA LEU A 199 -2.38 -20.34 16.95
C LEU A 199 -3.09 -19.50 18.02
N ASP A 200 -4.19 -18.86 17.65
CA ASP A 200 -4.96 -17.96 18.53
C ASP A 200 -5.55 -18.67 19.77
N ASP A 201 -5.68 -19.99 19.72
CA ASP A 201 -6.11 -20.84 20.84
C ASP A 201 -4.96 -21.26 21.77
N GLY A 202 -3.75 -20.78 21.52
CA GLY A 202 -2.54 -21.09 22.29
C GLY A 202 -1.89 -22.43 21.92
N THR A 203 -2.43 -23.16 20.94
CA THR A 203 -1.79 -24.39 20.46
C THR A 203 -0.58 -24.10 19.58
N ILE A 204 0.42 -24.98 19.64
CA ILE A 204 1.63 -24.88 18.81
C ILE A 204 1.47 -25.82 17.62
N GLU A 205 1.39 -25.27 16.42
CA GLU A 205 1.36 -26.04 15.18
C GLU A 205 2.80 -26.27 14.67
N PRO A 206 3.31 -27.52 14.68
CA PRO A 206 4.61 -27.84 14.12
C PRO A 206 4.58 -27.68 12.60
N ARG A 207 5.66 -27.13 12.04
CA ARG A 207 5.78 -26.85 10.60
C ARG A 207 7.03 -27.49 10.02
N LEU A 208 6.94 -27.86 8.76
CA LEU A 208 8.02 -28.43 7.97
C LEU A 208 8.27 -27.53 6.77
N ARG A 209 9.54 -27.35 6.43
CA ARG A 209 9.96 -26.63 5.22
C ARG A 209 10.39 -27.66 4.18
N LEU A 210 9.77 -27.61 3.01
CA LEU A 210 10.14 -28.38 1.83
C LEU A 210 10.99 -27.49 0.93
N ILE A 211 12.26 -27.85 0.76
CA ILE A 211 13.24 -27.15 -0.06
C ILE A 211 13.36 -27.90 -1.38
N ARG A 212 13.22 -27.18 -2.48
CA ARG A 212 13.35 -27.66 -3.86
C ARG A 212 14.42 -26.84 -4.58
N PRO A 213 14.86 -27.21 -5.79
CA PRO A 213 15.91 -26.49 -6.49
C PRO A 213 15.70 -24.97 -6.58
N THR A 214 14.49 -24.51 -6.92
CA THR A 214 14.22 -23.07 -7.14
C THR A 214 13.30 -22.44 -6.09
N GLU A 215 12.71 -23.22 -5.20
CA GLU A 215 11.69 -22.74 -4.26
C GLU A 215 11.77 -23.46 -2.92
N ALA A 216 11.24 -22.83 -1.88
CA ALA A 216 10.99 -23.49 -0.61
C ALA A 216 9.61 -23.11 -0.09
N SER A 217 8.87 -24.09 0.42
CA SER A 217 7.53 -23.89 0.99
C SER A 217 7.48 -24.41 2.41
N THR A 218 6.67 -23.77 3.27
CA THR A 218 6.52 -24.19 4.67
C THR A 218 5.08 -24.61 4.92
N VAL A 219 4.89 -25.89 5.24
CA VAL A 219 3.58 -26.51 5.45
C VAL A 219 3.41 -26.99 6.89
N PRO A 220 2.18 -27.08 7.42
CA PRO A 220 1.93 -27.76 8.69
C PRO A 220 2.37 -29.22 8.62
N ALA A 221 3.03 -29.74 9.66
CA ALA A 221 3.56 -31.10 9.65
C ALA A 221 2.46 -32.15 9.41
N ARG A 222 1.27 -31.94 9.99
CA ARG A 222 0.08 -32.78 9.81
C ARG A 222 -0.41 -32.91 8.36
N MET A 223 -0.08 -31.95 7.50
CA MET A 223 -0.50 -31.99 6.09
C MET A 223 0.33 -33.02 5.31
N MET A 224 1.52 -33.40 5.79
CA MET A 224 2.39 -34.33 5.06
C MET A 224 1.76 -35.71 4.87
N ASP A 225 0.97 -36.17 5.84
CA ASP A 225 0.30 -37.49 5.80
C ASP A 225 -0.67 -37.61 4.61
N ASP A 226 -1.26 -36.48 4.18
CA ASP A 226 -2.20 -36.40 3.06
C ASP A 226 -1.52 -36.07 1.72
N THR A 227 -0.18 -36.00 1.70
CA THR A 227 0.58 -35.66 0.49
C THR A 227 1.17 -36.88 -0.21
N HIS A 228 1.65 -36.67 -1.44
CA HIS A 228 2.33 -37.71 -2.23
C HIS A 228 3.84 -37.76 -2.01
N TRP A 229 4.35 -37.05 -1.01
CA TRP A 229 5.77 -37.02 -0.69
C TRP A 229 6.14 -38.25 0.14
N LEU A 230 7.07 -39.04 -0.40
CA LEU A 230 7.56 -40.25 0.24
C LEU A 230 9.06 -40.11 0.49
N GLU A 231 9.52 -40.65 1.62
CA GLU A 231 10.95 -40.71 1.90
C GLU A 231 11.66 -41.52 0.81
N ALA A 232 12.77 -40.98 0.32
CA ALA A 232 13.53 -41.52 -0.78
C ALA A 232 14.99 -41.76 -0.37
N ASP A 233 15.60 -42.79 -0.95
CA ASP A 233 17.03 -42.96 -0.82
C ASP A 233 17.80 -41.85 -1.55
N ARG A 234 19.08 -41.71 -1.18
CA ARG A 234 19.95 -40.65 -1.71
C ARG A 234 20.14 -40.73 -3.22
N ALA A 235 20.14 -41.93 -3.81
CA ALA A 235 20.38 -42.11 -5.24
C ALA A 235 19.15 -41.68 -6.05
N ALA A 236 17.96 -42.12 -5.64
CA ALA A 236 16.70 -41.74 -6.27
C ALA A 236 16.44 -40.23 -6.14
N PHE A 237 16.70 -39.65 -4.95
CA PHE A 237 16.63 -38.20 -4.74
C PHE A 237 17.61 -37.44 -5.64
N ALA A 238 18.89 -37.84 -5.68
CA ALA A 238 19.92 -37.17 -6.47
C ALA A 238 19.60 -37.19 -7.97
N ALA A 239 19.08 -38.32 -8.48
CA ALA A 239 18.67 -38.44 -9.87
C ALA A 239 17.53 -37.46 -10.20
N ALA A 240 16.48 -37.43 -9.38
CA ALA A 240 15.34 -36.53 -9.59
C ALA A 240 15.72 -35.04 -9.42
N TRP A 241 16.55 -34.70 -8.43
CA TRP A 241 17.04 -33.34 -8.21
C TRP A 241 17.90 -32.86 -9.37
N THR A 242 18.81 -33.71 -9.87
CA THR A 242 19.67 -33.38 -11.02
C THR A 242 18.84 -33.22 -12.30
N ALA A 243 17.84 -34.09 -12.51
CA ALA A 243 16.92 -33.96 -13.65
C ALA A 243 16.15 -32.63 -13.58
N GLU A 244 15.63 -32.25 -12.41
CA GLU A 244 14.94 -30.98 -12.22
C GLU A 244 15.88 -29.78 -12.44
N LEU A 245 17.11 -29.84 -11.92
CA LEU A 245 18.13 -28.79 -12.13
C LEU A 245 18.45 -28.57 -13.62
N ALA A 246 18.49 -29.64 -14.41
CA ALA A 246 18.76 -29.56 -15.85
C ALA A 246 17.62 -28.85 -16.62
N GLU A 247 16.41 -28.84 -16.07
CA GLU A 247 15.25 -28.14 -16.65
C GLU A 247 15.13 -26.69 -16.18
N VAL A 248 15.92 -26.25 -15.18
CA VAL A 248 15.86 -24.86 -14.70
C VAL A 248 16.47 -23.91 -15.75
N PRO A 249 15.69 -22.95 -16.28
CA PRO A 249 16.23 -21.99 -17.23
C PRO A 249 17.23 -21.07 -16.54
N GLU A 250 18.22 -20.55 -17.28
CA GLU A 250 19.21 -19.60 -16.73
C GLU A 250 18.56 -18.33 -16.18
N PHE A 251 17.46 -17.90 -16.80
CA PHE A 251 16.70 -16.71 -16.40
C PHE A 251 15.20 -17.02 -16.28
N SER A 252 14.55 -16.34 -15.36
CA SER A 252 13.10 -16.23 -15.26
C SER A 252 12.65 -14.81 -15.63
N GLU A 253 11.52 -14.72 -16.32
CA GLU A 253 10.87 -13.44 -16.60
C GLU A 253 9.60 -13.32 -15.77
N SER A 254 9.40 -12.15 -15.17
CA SER A 254 8.20 -11.81 -14.39
C SER A 254 7.69 -10.43 -14.79
N THR A 255 6.42 -10.17 -14.49
CA THR A 255 5.81 -8.86 -14.73
C THR A 255 5.58 -8.15 -13.40
N LEU A 256 6.08 -6.91 -13.32
CA LEU A 256 5.86 -5.98 -12.23
C LEU A 256 4.92 -4.87 -12.69
N HIS A 257 4.08 -4.41 -11.77
CA HIS A 257 3.26 -3.24 -11.98
C HIS A 257 3.64 -2.16 -10.96
N ILE A 258 4.05 -1.00 -11.47
CA ILE A 258 4.52 0.12 -10.64
C ILE A 258 3.71 1.36 -10.97
N VAL A 259 3.10 1.96 -9.95
CA VAL A 259 2.53 3.31 -10.08
C VAL A 259 3.61 4.33 -9.79
N ALA A 260 3.92 5.18 -10.76
CA ALA A 260 5.00 6.17 -10.72
C ALA A 260 4.50 7.57 -11.09
N GLY A 261 5.28 8.60 -10.74
CA GLY A 261 4.91 10.00 -10.94
C GLY A 261 4.31 10.64 -9.68
N LEU A 262 3.27 11.47 -9.82
CA LEU A 262 2.70 12.19 -8.69
C LEU A 262 1.77 11.28 -7.87
N LEU A 263 2.29 10.62 -6.83
CA LEU A 263 1.54 9.61 -6.07
C LEU A 263 0.58 10.18 -5.00
N LEU A 264 0.93 11.31 -4.37
CA LEU A 264 0.17 11.88 -3.25
C LEU A 264 -1.33 12.09 -3.54
N PRO A 265 -1.75 12.60 -4.72
CA PRO A 265 -3.16 12.84 -5.02
C PRO A 265 -4.01 11.56 -5.09
N ILE A 266 -3.40 10.43 -5.44
CA ILE A 266 -4.09 9.13 -5.55
C ILE A 266 -3.74 8.18 -4.38
N TRP A 267 -3.06 8.69 -3.34
CA TRP A 267 -2.50 7.87 -2.27
C TRP A 267 -3.55 6.97 -1.57
N LYS A 268 -4.77 7.49 -1.40
CA LYS A 268 -5.91 6.76 -0.80
C LYS A 268 -6.48 5.65 -1.70
N GLN A 269 -6.17 5.68 -3.00
CA GLN A 269 -6.68 4.73 -4.01
C GLN A 269 -5.69 3.59 -4.26
N LEU A 270 -4.41 3.79 -3.92
CA LEU A 270 -3.42 2.74 -3.93
C LEU A 270 -3.79 1.67 -2.89
N PRO A 271 -3.31 0.41 -3.05
CA PRO A 271 -3.52 -0.66 -2.06
C PRO A 271 -3.10 -0.21 -0.65
N GLN A 272 -3.46 -0.89 0.43
CA GLN A 272 -3.03 -0.50 1.80
C GLN A 272 -2.22 -1.59 2.49
N ASP A 273 -2.28 -2.80 1.94
CA ASP A 273 -1.53 -4.00 2.28
C ASP A 273 -0.02 -3.88 1.98
N GLU A 274 0.36 -3.21 0.88
CA GLU A 274 1.78 -3.09 0.49
C GLU A 274 2.19 -1.65 0.21
N THR A 275 2.64 -0.89 1.22
CA THR A 275 3.00 0.55 1.14
C THR A 275 4.42 0.82 0.65
N ARG A 276 5.18 -0.22 0.34
CA ARG A 276 6.59 -0.11 -0.06
C ARG A 276 6.76 0.63 -1.38
N VAL A 277 7.72 1.56 -1.40
CA VAL A 277 8.14 2.28 -2.60
C VAL A 277 9.41 1.61 -3.11
N TYR A 278 9.41 1.31 -4.40
CA TYR A 278 10.52 0.67 -5.08
C TYR A 278 11.24 1.67 -5.96
N ARG A 279 12.55 1.49 -6.05
CA ARG A 279 13.40 2.17 -7.01
C ARG A 279 14.01 1.14 -7.94
N LEU A 280 13.94 1.39 -9.24
CA LEU A 280 14.62 0.58 -10.23
C LEU A 280 15.20 1.45 -11.34
N GLN A 281 16.16 0.88 -12.05
CA GLN A 281 16.73 1.47 -13.25
C GLN A 281 16.51 0.49 -14.39
N THR A 282 15.93 0.96 -15.48
CA THR A 282 15.68 0.19 -16.70
C THR A 282 16.92 0.10 -17.57
N ASP A 283 16.88 -0.81 -18.53
CA ASP A 283 17.99 -1.09 -19.46
C ASP A 283 18.41 0.16 -20.28
N ASP A 284 17.48 1.07 -20.55
CA ASP A 284 17.71 2.34 -21.26
C ASP A 284 18.18 3.48 -20.32
N GLY A 285 18.38 3.21 -19.04
CA GLY A 285 18.84 4.16 -18.04
C GLY A 285 17.74 5.01 -17.41
N GLN A 286 16.46 4.80 -17.73
CA GLN A 286 15.36 5.46 -17.04
C GLN A 286 15.32 5.01 -15.57
N ARG A 287 15.28 6.00 -14.66
CA ARG A 287 15.12 5.76 -13.23
C ARG A 287 13.64 5.86 -12.87
N ILE A 288 13.09 4.78 -12.34
CA ILE A 288 11.68 4.69 -11.94
C ILE A 288 11.62 4.60 -10.42
N ILE A 289 10.79 5.46 -9.83
CA ILE A 289 10.43 5.42 -8.42
C ILE A 289 8.92 5.35 -8.36
N GLY A 290 8.41 4.34 -7.67
CA GLY A 290 6.98 4.13 -7.61
C GLY A 290 6.57 3.02 -6.68
N ARG A 291 5.26 2.86 -6.51
CA ARG A 291 4.67 1.87 -5.63
C ARG A 291 4.32 0.62 -6.43
N ARG A 292 4.71 -0.56 -5.92
CA ARG A 292 4.26 -1.83 -6.50
C ARG A 292 2.77 -2.01 -6.24
N VAL A 293 2.05 -2.50 -7.25
CA VAL A 293 0.62 -2.82 -7.13
C VAL A 293 0.37 -4.24 -7.65
N SER A 294 -0.65 -4.89 -7.11
CA SER A 294 -1.01 -6.24 -7.52
C SER A 294 -1.71 -6.25 -8.89
N PRO A 295 -1.65 -7.36 -9.65
CA PRO A 295 -2.40 -7.50 -10.90
C PRO A 295 -3.92 -7.29 -10.71
N ALA A 296 -4.47 -7.66 -9.55
CA ALA A 296 -5.88 -7.44 -9.23
C ALA A 296 -6.22 -5.95 -9.08
N TRP A 297 -5.32 -5.17 -8.45
CA TRP A 297 -5.46 -3.72 -8.38
C TRP A 297 -5.35 -3.09 -9.78
N VAL A 298 -4.41 -3.56 -10.60
CA VAL A 298 -4.26 -3.10 -11.99
C VAL A 298 -5.54 -3.34 -12.78
N ALA A 299 -6.11 -4.55 -12.73
CA ALA A 299 -7.37 -4.86 -13.41
C ALA A 299 -8.52 -3.95 -12.95
N THR A 300 -8.55 -3.57 -11.67
CA THR A 300 -9.58 -2.66 -11.13
C THR A 300 -9.36 -1.22 -11.58
N THR A 301 -8.11 -0.75 -11.60
CA THR A 301 -7.74 0.63 -11.97
C THR A 301 -7.79 0.86 -13.48
N LEU A 302 -7.43 -0.17 -14.27
CA LEU A 302 -7.42 -0.14 -15.73
C LEU A 302 -8.72 -0.65 -16.36
N ALA A 303 -9.71 -1.04 -15.56
CA ALA A 303 -11.05 -1.27 -16.07
C ALA A 303 -11.55 0.03 -16.70
N ASP A 304 -11.34 0.16 -18.01
CA ASP A 304 -11.98 1.19 -18.80
C ASP A 304 -13.49 1.02 -18.67
N ASP A 305 -14.13 2.15 -18.40
CA ASP A 305 -15.53 2.35 -18.10
C ASP A 305 -15.94 2.04 -16.65
N ALA A 306 -16.18 3.14 -15.91
CA ALA A 306 -17.46 3.33 -15.25
C ALA A 306 -18.52 2.34 -15.79
N PRO A 307 -19.02 1.38 -15.00
CA PRO A 307 -19.92 0.37 -15.51
C PRO A 307 -20.99 1.00 -16.40
N LYS A 308 -21.05 0.62 -17.68
CA LYS A 308 -22.08 1.07 -18.61
C LYS A 308 -23.39 0.36 -18.27
N LEU A 309 -23.92 0.71 -17.10
CA LEU A 309 -25.23 0.25 -16.64
C LEU A 309 -26.27 1.24 -17.11
N THR A 310 -27.34 0.73 -17.70
CA THR A 310 -28.53 1.53 -17.97
C THR A 310 -29.19 1.93 -16.63
N PRO A 311 -29.98 3.02 -16.59
CA PRO A 311 -30.73 3.39 -15.39
C PRO A 311 -31.58 2.25 -14.83
N ALA A 312 -32.16 1.42 -15.71
CA ALA A 312 -32.92 0.24 -15.32
C ALA A 312 -32.06 -0.84 -14.63
N GLN A 313 -30.83 -1.05 -15.13
CA GLN A 313 -29.88 -1.97 -14.51
C GLN A 313 -29.39 -1.44 -13.16
N VAL A 314 -29.12 -0.14 -13.03
CA VAL A 314 -28.78 0.50 -11.75
C VAL A 314 -29.93 0.34 -10.75
N HIS A 315 -31.17 0.61 -11.18
CA HIS A 315 -32.36 0.46 -10.34
C HIS A 315 -32.49 -0.96 -9.78
N ALA A 316 -32.39 -1.97 -10.65
CA ALA A 316 -32.49 -3.38 -10.25
C ALA A 316 -31.33 -3.80 -9.33
N LEU A 317 -30.10 -3.42 -9.68
CA LEU A 317 -28.88 -3.76 -8.93
C LEU A 317 -28.90 -3.19 -7.51
N VAL A 318 -29.33 -1.93 -7.36
CA VAL A 318 -29.43 -1.29 -6.04
C VAL A 318 -30.53 -1.96 -5.23
N LEU A 319 -31.69 -2.26 -5.81
CA LEU A 319 -32.78 -2.96 -5.09
C LEU A 319 -32.43 -4.38 -4.66
N GLU A 320 -31.56 -5.09 -5.39
CA GLU A 320 -31.01 -6.38 -4.94
C GLU A 320 -30.26 -6.24 -3.60
N GLY A 321 -29.65 -5.06 -3.39
CA GLY A 321 -29.12 -4.61 -2.10
C GLY A 321 -27.75 -5.14 -1.70
N LYS A 322 -27.08 -5.84 -2.62
CA LYS A 322 -25.71 -6.37 -2.44
C LYS A 322 -24.62 -5.39 -2.88
N THR A 323 -24.99 -4.40 -3.69
CA THR A 323 -24.04 -3.51 -4.38
C THR A 323 -24.33 -2.05 -4.09
N VAL A 324 -23.28 -1.26 -3.90
CA VAL A 324 -23.33 0.21 -3.85
C VAL A 324 -22.80 0.75 -5.17
N VAL A 325 -23.56 1.66 -5.79
CA VAL A 325 -23.19 2.30 -7.04
C VAL A 325 -22.64 3.69 -6.73
N ARG A 326 -21.37 3.92 -7.03
CA ARG A 326 -20.74 5.24 -6.89
C ARG A 326 -20.93 6.02 -8.18
N VAL A 327 -21.42 7.25 -8.08
CA VAL A 327 -21.53 8.19 -9.20
C VAL A 327 -20.55 9.35 -8.99
N ALA A 328 -20.44 10.25 -9.97
CA ALA A 328 -19.56 11.41 -9.88
C ALA A 328 -19.86 12.30 -8.65
N GLU A 329 -18.90 13.16 -8.30
CA GLU A 329 -19.00 14.10 -7.17
C GLU A 329 -19.18 13.44 -5.80
N GLY A 330 -18.73 12.18 -5.65
CA GLY A 330 -18.68 11.49 -4.36
C GLY A 330 -20.03 10.96 -3.86
N MET A 331 -21.06 10.99 -4.71
CA MET A 331 -22.38 10.48 -4.36
C MET A 331 -22.47 8.95 -4.53
N GLU A 332 -23.32 8.32 -3.72
CA GLU A 332 -23.50 6.88 -3.71
C GLU A 332 -24.98 6.48 -3.64
N LEU A 333 -25.40 5.59 -4.54
CA LEU A 333 -26.70 4.94 -4.54
C LEU A 333 -26.61 3.59 -3.84
N HIS A 334 -27.48 3.37 -2.87
CA HIS A 334 -27.53 2.11 -2.12
C HIS A 334 -28.95 1.84 -1.61
N ARG A 335 -29.27 0.57 -1.33
CA ARG A 335 -30.55 0.23 -0.71
C ARG A 335 -30.54 0.61 0.76
N SER A 336 -31.56 1.28 1.25
CA SER A 336 -31.75 1.49 2.69
C SER A 336 -33.05 0.86 3.15
N ARG A 337 -33.13 0.52 4.43
CA ARG A 337 -34.38 0.06 5.04
C ARG A 337 -34.91 1.16 5.94
N VAL A 338 -36.08 1.68 5.62
CA VAL A 338 -36.75 2.76 6.36
C VAL A 338 -38.15 2.30 6.68
N MET A 339 -38.50 2.30 7.97
CA MET A 339 -39.80 1.84 8.47
C MET A 339 -40.24 0.47 7.89
N GLY A 340 -39.30 -0.47 7.86
CA GLY A 340 -39.54 -1.83 7.38
C GLY A 340 -39.53 -2.02 5.86
N VAL A 341 -39.52 -0.93 5.07
CA VAL A 341 -39.56 -0.95 3.60
C VAL A 341 -38.17 -0.73 3.00
N ASN A 342 -37.82 -1.50 1.97
CA ASN A 342 -36.59 -1.30 1.19
C ASN A 342 -36.77 -0.11 0.24
N ARG A 343 -35.81 0.82 0.27
CA ARG A 343 -35.80 2.05 -0.54
C ARG A 343 -34.44 2.22 -1.23
N ILE A 344 -34.40 3.01 -2.30
CA ILE A 344 -33.15 3.46 -2.93
C ILE A 344 -32.79 4.82 -2.35
N GLU A 345 -31.62 4.93 -1.74
CA GLU A 345 -31.12 6.17 -1.14
C GLU A 345 -29.89 6.69 -1.87
N LEU A 346 -29.83 8.02 -2.01
CA LEU A 346 -28.66 8.75 -2.49
C LEU A 346 -27.98 9.44 -1.31
N SER A 347 -26.72 9.09 -1.05
CA SER A 347 -25.87 9.73 -0.04
C SER A 347 -24.72 10.50 -0.69
N GLY A 348 -24.09 11.39 0.07
CA GLY A 348 -22.93 12.16 -0.38
C GLY A 348 -23.26 13.42 -1.18
N PHE A 349 -24.55 13.77 -1.31
CA PHE A 349 -24.96 15.03 -1.93
C PHE A 349 -24.70 16.23 -0.99
N THR A 350 -24.46 17.39 -1.60
CA THR A 350 -24.29 18.69 -0.95
C THR A 350 -25.61 19.44 -0.86
N GLU A 351 -25.70 20.42 0.04
CA GLU A 351 -26.91 21.24 0.19
C GLU A 351 -27.25 22.01 -1.10
N ALA A 352 -26.24 22.47 -1.85
CA ALA A 352 -26.42 23.14 -3.14
C ALA A 352 -27.02 22.22 -4.23
N GLN A 353 -26.77 20.91 -4.18
CA GLN A 353 -27.32 19.94 -5.15
C GLN A 353 -28.76 19.52 -4.81
N LYS A 354 -29.17 19.65 -3.55
CA LYS A 354 -30.43 19.12 -3.01
C LYS A 354 -31.66 19.56 -3.81
N ASP A 355 -31.82 20.86 -4.03
CA ASP A 355 -33.02 21.41 -4.67
C ASP A 355 -33.13 20.95 -6.14
N ARG A 356 -31.98 20.77 -6.80
CA ARG A 356 -31.92 20.27 -8.15
C ARG A 356 -32.18 18.77 -8.24
N LEU A 357 -31.63 17.98 -7.33
CA LEU A 357 -31.94 16.55 -7.24
C LEU A 357 -33.43 16.31 -6.98
N LYS A 358 -34.08 17.18 -6.18
CA LYS A 358 -35.53 17.16 -6.00
C LYS A 358 -36.30 17.50 -7.27
N ALA A 359 -35.83 18.49 -8.03
CA ALA A 359 -36.41 18.83 -9.33
C ALA A 359 -36.28 17.67 -10.34
N ASP A 360 -35.26 16.82 -10.20
CA ASP A 360 -35.08 15.61 -11.01
C ASP A 360 -35.95 14.42 -10.54
N GLY A 361 -36.70 14.56 -9.45
CA GLY A 361 -37.66 13.57 -8.95
C GLY A 361 -37.21 12.79 -7.70
N PHE A 362 -36.08 13.13 -7.09
CA PHE A 362 -35.78 12.65 -5.74
C PHE A 362 -36.70 13.31 -4.70
N PHE A 363 -37.00 12.60 -3.62
CA PHE A 363 -37.75 13.16 -2.50
C PHE A 363 -36.96 13.04 -1.20
N SER A 364 -37.19 13.96 -0.27
CA SER A 364 -36.44 14.01 0.98
C SER A 364 -37.34 13.76 2.18
N GLU A 365 -36.83 13.03 3.16
CA GLU A 365 -37.43 12.89 4.49
C GLU A 365 -36.41 13.23 5.56
N ILE A 366 -36.87 13.67 6.74
CA ILE A 366 -36.02 13.83 7.92
C ILE A 366 -36.20 12.58 8.77
N ILE A 367 -35.13 11.78 8.91
CA ILE A 367 -35.14 10.53 9.69
C ILE A 367 -33.96 10.60 10.65
N SER A 368 -34.23 10.38 11.94
CA SER A 368 -33.22 10.49 13.01
C SER A 368 -32.43 11.80 12.95
N TRP A 369 -33.16 12.92 12.80
CA TRP A 369 -32.61 14.29 12.71
C TRP A 369 -31.72 14.57 11.50
N LYS A 370 -31.64 13.65 10.54
CA LYS A 370 -30.85 13.79 9.31
C LYS A 370 -31.77 13.85 8.09
N LEU A 371 -31.50 14.82 7.21
CA LEU A 371 -32.11 14.86 5.88
C LEU A 371 -31.56 13.69 5.05
N ARG A 372 -32.46 12.85 4.56
CA ARG A 372 -32.15 11.72 3.66
C ARG A 372 -32.90 11.89 2.36
N LEU A 373 -32.29 11.48 1.26
CA LEU A 373 -32.79 11.70 -0.09
C LEU A 373 -32.98 10.35 -0.79
N PHE A 374 -34.16 10.14 -1.35
CA PHE A 374 -34.59 8.85 -1.88
C PHE A 374 -35.06 8.96 -3.32
N CYS A 375 -34.78 7.91 -4.08
CA CYS A 375 -35.35 7.66 -5.39
C CYS A 375 -36.60 6.75 -5.21
N PRO A 376 -37.69 6.95 -5.98
CA PRO A 376 -38.81 6.01 -6.01
C PRO A 376 -38.32 4.59 -6.28
N ALA A 377 -38.87 3.60 -5.56
CA ALA A 377 -38.48 2.19 -5.70
C ALA A 377 -39.27 1.43 -6.78
N ASP A 378 -40.30 2.07 -7.35
CA ASP A 378 -41.09 1.54 -8.45
C ASP A 378 -40.50 1.92 -9.81
N ALA A 379 -41.17 1.58 -10.91
CA ALA A 379 -40.67 1.86 -12.25
C ALA A 379 -40.43 3.36 -12.54
N SER A 380 -41.06 4.28 -11.80
CA SER A 380 -40.82 5.73 -11.96
C SER A 380 -39.41 6.13 -11.54
N GLY A 381 -38.77 5.37 -10.64
CA GLY A 381 -37.40 5.59 -10.21
C GLY A 381 -36.36 5.46 -11.33
N ILE A 382 -36.67 4.70 -12.38
CA ILE A 382 -35.78 4.54 -13.54
C ILE A 382 -35.58 5.87 -14.27
N ALA A 383 -36.62 6.68 -14.42
CA ALA A 383 -36.53 8.00 -15.06
C ALA A 383 -35.76 9.01 -14.19
N VAL A 384 -35.94 8.95 -12.87
CA VAL A 384 -35.17 9.77 -11.91
C VAL A 384 -33.67 9.43 -11.98
N LEU A 385 -33.34 8.13 -12.06
CA LEU A 385 -31.96 7.68 -12.23
C LEU A 385 -31.39 8.06 -13.60
N ASP A 386 -32.19 8.10 -14.66
CA ASP A 386 -31.75 8.58 -15.98
C ASP A 386 -31.28 10.04 -15.92
N HIS A 387 -32.06 10.92 -15.31
CA HIS A 387 -31.68 12.33 -15.10
C HIS A 387 -30.42 12.48 -14.25
N LEU A 388 -30.26 11.66 -13.20
CA LEU A 388 -29.05 11.64 -12.38
C LEU A 388 -27.83 11.22 -13.20
N LEU A 389 -27.91 10.09 -13.91
CA LEU A 389 -26.79 9.48 -14.62
C LEU A 389 -26.37 10.27 -15.86
N ALA A 390 -27.29 11.03 -16.46
CA ALA A 390 -26.98 11.96 -17.54
C ALA A 390 -26.03 13.10 -17.10
N ARG A 391 -26.01 13.44 -15.80
CA ARG A 391 -25.16 14.51 -15.25
C ARG A 391 -24.00 13.96 -14.44
N PHE A 392 -24.25 12.90 -13.68
CA PHE A 392 -23.28 12.29 -12.78
C PHE A 392 -23.02 10.86 -13.26
N PRO A 393 -22.03 10.66 -14.15
CA PRO A 393 -21.74 9.33 -14.65
C PRO A 393 -21.32 8.41 -13.51
N ILE A 394 -21.58 7.11 -13.68
CA ILE A 394 -21.12 6.06 -12.77
C ILE A 394 -19.58 6.16 -12.69
N LYS A 395 -19.02 5.89 -11.53
CA LYS A 395 -17.57 5.89 -11.29
C LYS A 395 -17.04 4.55 -10.78
N GLY A 396 -17.93 3.69 -10.28
CA GLY A 396 -17.57 2.34 -9.88
C GLY A 396 -18.66 1.64 -9.10
N LEU A 397 -18.44 0.36 -8.85
CA LEU A 397 -19.28 -0.50 -8.00
C LEU A 397 -18.42 -1.02 -6.87
N HIS A 398 -19.00 -1.17 -5.70
CA HIS A 398 -18.37 -1.94 -4.64
C HIS A 398 -19.41 -2.77 -3.88
N ALA A 399 -18.96 -3.88 -3.32
CA ALA A 399 -19.81 -4.71 -2.47
C ALA A 399 -20.30 -3.87 -1.29
N ARG A 400 -21.58 -3.96 -1.00
CA ARG A 400 -22.13 -3.38 0.22
C ARG A 400 -21.53 -4.15 1.39
N LYS A 401 -20.66 -3.49 2.17
CA LYS A 401 -20.18 -4.05 3.44
C LYS A 401 -21.40 -4.29 4.33
N GLY A 402 -21.57 -5.54 4.73
CA GLY A 402 -22.71 -5.99 5.53
C GLY A 402 -22.78 -5.24 6.86
N CYS A 403 -24.03 -4.98 7.27
CA CYS A 403 -24.41 -4.42 8.56
C CYS A 403 -23.84 -5.19 9.74
#